data_AF-R5PMC3-F1
#
_entry.id   AF-R5PMC3-F1
#
_cell.length_a   1.000
_cell.length_b   1.000
_cell.length_c   1.000
_cell.angle_alpha   90.00
_cell.angle_beta   90.00
_cell.angle_gamma   90.00
#
_symmetry.space_group_name_H-M   'P 1'
#
loop_
_entity.id
_entity.type
_entity.pdbx_description
1 polymer ?
#
loop_
_entity_poly.entity_id
_entity_poly.type
_entity_poly.pdbx_seq_one_letter_code
_entity_poly.pdbx_strand_id
1 'polypeptide(L)'
;MAKANRETLKGYFSNGKMPTGSQFGDLVDSMLNIVDDGMNRTEGNGLQLSPLEENSPVLEFYSGILDDKPLWEIRVDRKREALELSIGGDDIPLLTLFPDRKISLNGDVEVSGTVSAAGFLGNYRCGEVLADGKWYDVTDEDGANPSGCRAYRIVAGCGRKGKGKYALTEATAIQCYGEHKKVYYRQSWFGMHFNRLKFRWHQEGKAWRLQMRSRCNYGKEAVIRFRITELWQDYYMGE
;
A
#
# COMPACT_ATOMS: atom_id res chain seq x y z
N MET A 1 -14.75 -12.78 -32.68
CA MET A 1 -15.16 -14.15 -32.28
C MET A 1 -16.51 -14.48 -32.88
N ALA A 2 -16.59 -15.54 -33.66
CA ALA A 2 -17.87 -16.09 -34.09
C ALA A 2 -18.68 -16.48 -32.84
N LYS A 3 -19.81 -15.80 -32.59
CA LYS A 3 -20.70 -16.08 -31.44
C LYS A 3 -21.52 -17.38 -31.62
N ALA A 4 -20.99 -18.36 -32.34
CA ALA A 4 -21.64 -19.63 -32.57
C ALA A 4 -21.33 -20.59 -31.41
N ASN A 5 -22.37 -21.20 -30.84
CA ASN A 5 -22.16 -22.18 -29.78
C ASN A 5 -21.66 -23.52 -30.37
N ARG A 6 -21.12 -24.40 -29.50
CA ARG A 6 -20.55 -25.68 -29.93
C ARG A 6 -21.56 -26.60 -30.63
N GLU A 7 -22.86 -26.50 -30.32
CA GLU A 7 -23.89 -27.30 -30.99
C GLU A 7 -24.12 -26.83 -32.42
N THR A 8 -24.16 -25.51 -32.65
CA THR A 8 -24.24 -24.91 -33.98
C THR A 8 -23.05 -25.31 -34.85
N LEU A 9 -21.83 -25.22 -34.30
CA LEU A 9 -20.61 -25.65 -34.99
C LEU A 9 -20.67 -27.15 -35.34
N LYS A 10 -21.01 -28.02 -34.37
CA LYS A 10 -21.17 -29.46 -34.62
C LYS A 10 -22.21 -29.77 -35.72
N GLY A 11 -23.27 -28.97 -35.82
CA GLY A 11 -24.28 -29.10 -36.87
C GLY A 11 -23.73 -28.90 -38.28
N TYR A 12 -22.82 -27.95 -38.47
CA TYR A 12 -22.18 -27.68 -39.77
C TYR A 12 -21.30 -28.84 -40.25
N PHE A 13 -20.66 -29.56 -39.33
CA PHE A 13 -19.75 -30.68 -39.61
C PHE A 13 -20.37 -32.07 -39.41
N SER A 14 -21.71 -32.16 -39.34
CA SER A 14 -22.41 -33.43 -39.19
C SER A 14 -22.39 -34.28 -40.48
N ASN A 15 -22.59 -35.58 -40.33
CA ASN A 15 -22.42 -36.55 -41.41
C ASN A 15 -23.29 -36.19 -42.64
N GLY A 16 -22.66 -36.14 -43.82
CA GLY A 16 -23.33 -35.80 -45.08
C GLY A 16 -23.48 -34.31 -45.38
N LYS A 17 -22.99 -33.42 -44.50
CA LYS A 17 -22.92 -31.97 -44.77
C LYS A 17 -21.59 -31.62 -45.47
N MET A 18 -21.62 -30.62 -46.36
CA MET A 18 -20.42 -29.98 -46.88
C MET A 18 -20.28 -28.58 -46.24
N PRO A 19 -19.38 -28.41 -45.27
CA PRO A 19 -19.14 -27.11 -44.66
C PRO A 19 -18.51 -26.13 -45.65
N THR A 20 -18.87 -24.85 -45.54
CA THR A 20 -18.28 -23.77 -46.35
C THR A 20 -16.94 -23.30 -45.78
N GLY A 21 -16.14 -22.60 -46.59
CA GLY A 21 -14.89 -21.99 -46.11
C GLY A 21 -15.08 -21.05 -44.91
N SER A 22 -16.21 -20.32 -44.86
CA SER A 22 -16.55 -19.48 -43.70
C SER A 22 -16.80 -20.30 -42.43
N GLN A 23 -17.46 -21.46 -42.53
CA GLN A 23 -17.72 -22.35 -41.39
C GLN A 23 -16.43 -23.00 -40.86
N PHE A 24 -15.45 -23.25 -41.73
CA PHE A 24 -14.10 -23.62 -41.30
C PHE A 24 -13.41 -22.46 -40.57
N GLY A 25 -13.53 -21.23 -41.06
CA GLY A 25 -13.06 -20.03 -40.35
C GLY A 25 -13.66 -19.91 -38.96
N ASP A 26 -14.98 -20.02 -38.84
CA ASP A 26 -15.69 -19.98 -37.55
C ASP A 26 -15.19 -21.06 -36.57
N LEU A 27 -14.82 -22.24 -37.06
CA LEU A 27 -14.25 -23.32 -36.25
C LEU A 27 -12.83 -22.98 -35.77
N VAL A 28 -11.97 -22.47 -36.66
CA VAL A 28 -10.60 -22.06 -36.31
C VAL A 28 -10.61 -20.94 -35.29
N ASP A 29 -11.43 -19.91 -35.52
CA ASP A 29 -11.58 -18.76 -34.61
C ASP A 29 -12.23 -19.12 -33.26
N SER A 30 -12.84 -20.31 -33.16
CA SER A 30 -13.42 -20.85 -31.93
C SER A 30 -12.45 -21.76 -31.14
N MET A 31 -11.25 -22.03 -31.67
CA MET A 31 -10.22 -22.82 -31.02
C MET A 31 -9.21 -21.92 -30.31
N LEU A 32 -8.75 -22.33 -29.12
CA LEU A 32 -7.73 -21.59 -28.38
C LEU A 32 -6.37 -21.67 -29.07
N ASN A 33 -5.77 -20.51 -29.34
CA ASN A 33 -4.43 -20.33 -29.87
C ASN A 33 -3.52 -19.72 -28.80
N ILE A 34 -2.38 -20.37 -28.55
CA ILE A 34 -1.45 -19.97 -27.48
C ILE A 34 -0.89 -18.57 -27.67
N VAL A 35 -0.55 -18.20 -28.91
CA VAL A 35 0.10 -16.93 -29.21
C VAL A 35 -0.93 -15.81 -29.31
N ASP A 36 -2.06 -16.09 -29.98
CA ASP A 36 -3.06 -15.06 -30.27
C ASP A 36 -3.98 -14.79 -29.07
N ASP A 37 -4.25 -15.79 -28.22
CA ASP A 37 -5.10 -15.64 -27.05
C ASP A 37 -4.30 -15.44 -25.75
N GLY A 38 -2.96 -15.53 -25.80
CA GLY A 38 -2.10 -15.33 -24.63
C GLY A 38 -2.32 -16.35 -23.51
N MET A 39 -2.96 -17.49 -23.83
CA MET A 39 -3.37 -18.52 -22.89
C MET A 39 -2.73 -19.86 -23.26
N ASN A 40 -2.02 -20.47 -22.30
CA ASN A 40 -1.43 -21.78 -22.48
C ASN A 40 -1.71 -22.67 -21.27
N ARG A 41 -1.78 -23.98 -21.49
CA ARG A 41 -1.85 -24.96 -20.40
C ARG A 41 -0.88 -26.10 -20.67
N THR A 42 0.05 -26.32 -19.75
CA THR A 42 1.03 -27.41 -19.85
C THR A 42 1.01 -28.27 -18.60
N GLU A 43 1.35 -29.57 -18.72
CA GLU A 43 1.36 -30.51 -17.59
C GLU A 43 2.32 -30.06 -16.48
N GLY A 44 3.40 -29.35 -16.81
CA GLY A 44 4.40 -28.88 -15.84
C GLY A 44 4.10 -27.52 -15.19
N ASN A 45 3.40 -26.61 -15.88
CA ASN A 45 3.29 -25.20 -15.45
C ASN A 45 1.86 -24.68 -15.25
N GLY A 46 0.84 -25.55 -15.32
CA GLY A 46 -0.55 -25.14 -15.10
C GLY A 46 -1.07 -24.18 -16.18
N LEU A 47 -1.98 -23.29 -15.79
CA LEU A 47 -2.54 -22.25 -16.66
C LEU A 47 -1.58 -21.05 -16.71
N GLN A 48 -1.17 -20.66 -17.92
CA GLN A 48 -0.32 -19.51 -18.19
C GLN A 48 -1.15 -18.46 -18.91
N LEU A 49 -1.08 -17.23 -18.42
CA LEU A 49 -1.79 -16.07 -18.98
C LEU A 49 -0.78 -14.97 -19.23
N SER A 50 -0.85 -14.35 -20.41
CA SER A 50 -0.09 -13.17 -20.77
C SER A 50 -1.04 -12.12 -21.31
N PRO A 51 -0.89 -10.84 -20.95
CA PRO A 51 -1.72 -9.80 -21.51
C PRO A 51 -1.40 -9.65 -23.00
N LEU A 52 -2.44 -9.45 -23.81
CA LEU A 52 -2.30 -9.30 -25.26
C LEU A 52 -1.79 -7.90 -25.63
N GLU A 53 -2.22 -6.89 -24.89
CA GLU A 53 -1.85 -5.49 -25.09
C GLU A 53 -1.17 -4.90 -23.83
N GLU A 54 -0.57 -3.73 -23.96
CA GLU A 54 -0.05 -3.00 -22.79
C GLU A 54 -1.24 -2.53 -21.93
N ASN A 55 -1.19 -2.82 -20.63
CA ASN A 55 -2.25 -2.54 -19.65
C ASN A 55 -3.57 -3.29 -19.83
N SER A 56 -3.65 -4.31 -20.69
CA SER A 56 -4.85 -5.16 -20.78
C SER A 56 -4.91 -6.14 -19.60
N PRO A 57 -6.12 -6.49 -19.12
CA PRO A 57 -6.28 -7.58 -18.15
C PRO A 57 -5.86 -8.92 -18.74
N VAL A 58 -5.40 -9.80 -17.84
CA VAL A 58 -5.12 -11.21 -18.12
C VAL A 58 -6.29 -12.10 -17.72
N LEU A 59 -7.16 -11.61 -16.83
CA LEU A 59 -8.35 -12.30 -16.39
C LEU A 59 -9.43 -11.28 -16.03
N GLU A 60 -10.67 -11.55 -16.44
CA GLU A 60 -11.83 -10.72 -16.13
C GLU A 60 -12.96 -11.61 -15.61
N PHE A 61 -13.67 -11.14 -14.59
CA PHE A 61 -14.82 -11.83 -14.01
C PHE A 61 -16.06 -10.98 -14.21
N TYR A 62 -17.11 -11.56 -14.79
CA TYR A 62 -18.39 -10.88 -15.07
C TYR A 62 -19.51 -11.45 -14.19
N SER A 63 -20.50 -10.63 -13.80
CA SER A 63 -21.73 -11.12 -13.15
C SER A 63 -22.55 -11.99 -14.08
N GLY A 64 -22.71 -11.53 -15.32
CA GLY A 64 -23.40 -12.20 -16.40
C GLY A 64 -22.54 -12.23 -17.66
N ILE A 65 -22.62 -13.31 -18.42
CA ILE A 65 -21.84 -13.50 -19.65
C ILE A 65 -22.15 -12.47 -20.76
N LEU A 66 -23.25 -11.73 -20.59
CA LEU A 66 -23.72 -10.69 -21.51
C LEU A 66 -23.47 -9.27 -20.99
N ASP A 67 -22.85 -9.14 -19.82
CA ASP A 67 -22.58 -7.82 -19.25
C ASP A 67 -21.46 -7.13 -20.03
N ASP A 68 -21.61 -5.83 -20.28
CA ASP A 68 -20.65 -5.05 -21.04
C ASP A 68 -19.38 -4.70 -20.25
N LYS A 69 -19.39 -4.92 -18.92
CA LYS A 69 -18.28 -4.60 -18.02
C LYS A 69 -18.00 -5.73 -17.04
N PRO A 70 -16.73 -6.01 -16.73
CA PRO A 70 -16.39 -6.96 -15.68
C PRO A 70 -16.71 -6.40 -14.30
N LEU A 71 -16.90 -7.29 -13.33
CA LEU A 71 -16.93 -7.00 -11.90
C LEU A 71 -15.52 -6.90 -11.31
N TRP A 72 -14.59 -7.74 -11.80
CA TRP A 72 -13.22 -7.81 -11.31
C TRP A 72 -12.27 -8.04 -12.46
N GLU A 73 -11.08 -7.46 -12.34
CA GLU A 73 -10.01 -7.57 -13.33
C GLU A 73 -8.70 -7.94 -12.63
N ILE A 74 -7.95 -8.86 -13.24
CA ILE A 74 -6.56 -9.15 -12.88
C ILE A 74 -5.67 -8.65 -14.02
N ARG A 75 -4.69 -7.82 -13.67
CA ARG A 75 -3.73 -7.22 -14.62
C ARG A 75 -2.30 -7.56 -14.21
N VAL A 76 -1.41 -7.55 -15.20
CA VAL A 76 0.04 -7.67 -14.99
C VAL A 76 0.69 -6.37 -15.44
N ASP A 77 1.20 -5.57 -14.50
CA ASP A 77 1.99 -4.38 -14.80
C ASP A 77 3.40 -4.82 -15.23
N ARG A 78 3.66 -4.76 -16.53
CA ARG A 78 4.97 -5.13 -17.11
C ARG A 78 6.10 -4.19 -16.70
N LYS A 79 5.82 -2.94 -16.32
CA LYS A 79 6.86 -1.96 -15.92
C LYS A 79 7.33 -2.20 -14.50
N ARG A 80 6.39 -2.54 -13.61
CA ARG A 80 6.68 -2.83 -12.19
C ARG A 80 6.86 -4.31 -11.90
N GLU A 81 6.63 -5.17 -12.90
CA GLU A 81 6.56 -6.63 -12.77
C GLU A 81 5.57 -7.06 -11.68
N ALA A 82 4.46 -6.34 -11.56
CA ALA A 82 3.50 -6.51 -10.46
C ALA A 82 2.20 -7.16 -10.94
N LEU A 83 1.55 -7.92 -10.05
CA LEU A 83 0.20 -8.45 -10.26
C LEU A 83 -0.82 -7.54 -9.56
N GLU A 84 -1.82 -7.08 -10.28
CA GLU A 84 -2.83 -6.15 -9.82
C GLU A 84 -4.22 -6.79 -9.87
N LEU A 85 -5.00 -6.59 -8.81
CA LEU A 85 -6.41 -6.96 -8.73
C LEU A 85 -7.23 -5.68 -8.52
N SER A 86 -8.18 -5.43 -9.43
CA SER A 86 -9.01 -4.23 -9.44
C SER A 86 -10.50 -4.58 -9.52
N ILE A 87 -11.34 -3.67 -9.03
CA ILE A 87 -12.77 -3.67 -9.36
C ILE A 87 -12.90 -3.29 -10.85
N GLY A 88 -13.83 -3.93 -11.56
CA GLY A 88 -13.96 -3.73 -13.00
C GLY A 88 -14.21 -2.27 -13.38
N GLY A 89 -13.41 -1.76 -14.31
CA GLY A 89 -13.41 -0.37 -14.73
C GLY A 89 -12.79 0.64 -13.75
N ASP A 90 -12.19 0.20 -12.64
CA ASP A 90 -11.42 1.06 -11.74
C ASP A 90 -9.93 1.08 -12.15
N ASP A 91 -9.34 2.28 -12.18
CA ASP A 91 -7.93 2.48 -12.53
C ASP A 91 -7.01 2.23 -11.31
N ILE A 92 -7.56 2.26 -10.10
CA ILE A 92 -6.78 2.07 -8.86
C ILE A 92 -6.90 0.61 -8.42
N PRO A 93 -5.80 -0.16 -8.39
CA PRO A 93 -5.85 -1.56 -7.97
C PRO A 93 -6.12 -1.66 -6.47
N LEU A 94 -7.03 -2.55 -6.07
CA LEU A 94 -7.34 -2.84 -4.66
C LEU A 94 -6.17 -3.57 -3.99
N LEU A 95 -5.51 -4.48 -4.72
CA LEU A 95 -4.38 -5.27 -4.25
C LEU A 95 -3.29 -5.28 -5.32
N THR A 96 -2.04 -5.04 -4.91
CA THR A 96 -0.86 -5.16 -5.77
C THR A 96 0.19 -6.05 -5.11
N LEU A 97 0.66 -7.06 -5.84
CA LEU A 97 1.73 -7.97 -5.43
C LEU A 97 2.99 -7.67 -6.24
N PHE A 98 4.10 -7.42 -5.54
CA PHE A 98 5.40 -7.11 -6.15
C PHE A 98 6.38 -8.29 -6.03
N PRO A 99 7.36 -8.43 -6.95
CA PRO A 99 8.36 -9.50 -6.89
C PRO A 99 9.26 -9.44 -5.65
N ASP A 100 9.44 -8.25 -5.06
CA ASP A 100 10.21 -8.02 -3.83
C ASP A 100 9.48 -8.45 -2.55
N ARG A 101 8.33 -9.15 -2.69
CA ARG A 101 7.44 -9.62 -1.62
C ARG A 101 6.70 -8.49 -0.89
N LYS A 102 6.65 -7.30 -1.48
CA LYS A 102 5.76 -6.23 -1.01
C LYS A 102 4.32 -6.52 -1.45
N ILE A 103 3.38 -6.22 -0.56
CA ILE A 103 1.95 -6.23 -0.81
C ILE A 103 1.43 -4.82 -0.56
N SER A 104 0.70 -4.26 -1.52
CA SER A 104 -0.04 -3.00 -1.36
C SER A 104 -1.53 -3.28 -1.34
N LEU A 105 -2.25 -2.67 -0.40
CA LEU A 105 -3.70 -2.75 -0.27
C LEU A 105 -4.23 -1.31 -0.30
N ASN A 106 -5.25 -1.06 -1.12
CA ASN A 106 -5.87 0.26 -1.27
C ASN A 106 -7.33 0.20 -0.81
N GLY A 107 -7.57 0.54 0.45
CA GLY A 107 -8.90 0.54 1.05
C GLY A 107 -8.88 0.00 2.48
N ASP A 108 -10.07 -0.20 3.04
CA ASP A 108 -10.23 -0.76 4.38
C ASP A 108 -9.98 -2.27 4.39
N VAL A 109 -9.34 -2.74 5.45
CA VAL A 109 -9.00 -4.17 5.63
C VAL A 109 -9.66 -4.67 6.91
N GLU A 110 -10.67 -5.53 6.76
CA GLU A 110 -11.29 -6.24 7.88
C GLU A 110 -10.65 -7.62 8.04
N VAL A 111 -10.24 -7.97 9.27
CA VAL A 111 -9.62 -9.26 9.58
C VAL A 111 -10.38 -9.95 10.71
N SER A 112 -11.11 -11.01 10.38
CA SER A 112 -11.71 -11.90 11.38
C SER A 112 -10.69 -12.95 11.84
N GLY A 113 -9.88 -12.61 12.83
CA GLY A 113 -8.83 -13.50 13.35
C GLY A 113 -7.69 -12.77 14.04
N THR A 114 -6.47 -13.29 13.88
CA THR A 114 -5.26 -12.72 14.47
C THR A 114 -4.25 -12.30 13.41
N VAL A 115 -3.56 -11.20 13.66
CA VAL A 115 -2.46 -10.68 12.81
C VAL A 115 -1.16 -10.80 13.60
N SER A 116 -0.15 -11.44 13.02
CA SER A 116 1.22 -11.47 13.54
C SER A 116 2.13 -10.66 12.63
N ALA A 117 2.84 -9.69 13.19
CA ALA A 117 3.75 -8.82 12.45
C ALA A 117 5.01 -8.54 13.27
N ALA A 118 6.17 -8.49 12.59
CA ALA A 118 7.43 -8.08 13.22
C ALA A 118 7.40 -6.61 13.68
N GLY A 119 6.52 -5.79 13.07
CA GLY A 119 6.23 -4.44 13.52
C GLY A 119 5.33 -3.69 12.53
N PHE A 120 4.77 -2.59 13.01
CA PHE A 120 4.02 -1.64 12.18
C PHE A 120 4.91 -0.42 11.92
N LEU A 121 5.13 -0.10 10.66
CA LEU A 121 5.66 1.20 10.24
C LEU A 121 4.46 2.15 10.31
N GLY A 122 4.47 3.08 11.28
CA GLY A 122 3.33 3.96 11.54
C GLY A 122 2.75 4.59 10.27
N ASN A 123 1.43 4.76 10.23
CA ASN A 123 0.67 5.22 9.07
C ASN A 123 0.94 6.69 8.68
N TYR A 124 1.57 7.49 9.53
CA TYR A 124 1.71 8.92 9.30
C TYR A 124 3.09 9.28 8.75
N ARG A 125 4.17 8.99 9.50
CA ARG A 125 5.53 9.34 9.04
C ARG A 125 6.59 8.49 9.71
N CYS A 126 7.65 8.18 8.97
CA CYS A 126 8.90 7.67 9.53
C CYS A 126 10.08 8.44 8.93
N GLY A 127 11.19 8.51 9.67
CA GLY A 127 12.35 9.25 9.19
C GLY A 127 13.49 9.31 10.19
N GLU A 128 14.48 10.15 9.86
CA GLU A 128 15.66 10.39 10.66
C GLU A 128 15.91 11.89 10.82
N VAL A 129 16.31 12.32 12.02
CA VAL A 129 16.80 13.68 12.29
C VAL A 129 18.09 13.62 13.09
N LEU A 130 18.89 14.68 13.11
CA LEU A 130 20.15 14.67 13.85
C LEU A 130 19.93 14.63 15.37
N ALA A 131 20.75 13.84 16.06
CA ALA A 131 20.80 13.77 17.52
C ALA A 131 21.78 14.80 18.10
N ASP A 132 21.67 16.06 17.68
CA ASP A 132 22.61 17.14 17.99
C ASP A 132 22.16 18.09 19.12
N GLY A 133 20.92 17.93 19.59
CA GLY A 133 20.31 18.75 20.63
C GLY A 133 19.34 19.82 20.13
N LYS A 134 19.23 20.01 18.81
CA LYS A 134 18.34 20.97 18.16
C LYS A 134 16.96 20.37 17.90
N TRP A 135 15.96 21.23 17.79
CA TRP A 135 14.59 20.86 17.47
C TRP A 135 14.43 20.66 15.96
N TYR A 136 13.77 19.58 15.58
CA TYR A 136 13.42 19.25 14.21
C TYR A 136 11.92 19.02 14.10
N ASP A 137 11.31 19.50 13.03
CA ASP A 137 9.92 19.18 12.69
C ASP A 137 9.84 17.72 12.25
N VAL A 138 8.89 16.99 12.82
CA VAL A 138 8.69 15.55 12.53
C VAL A 138 7.28 15.26 12.01
N THR A 139 6.47 16.28 11.78
CA THR A 139 5.18 16.23 11.10
C THR A 139 5.25 17.19 9.91
N ASP A 140 4.84 16.77 8.71
CA ASP A 140 5.04 17.55 7.49
C ASP A 140 4.12 18.78 7.38
N GLU A 141 4.59 19.73 6.57
CA GLU A 141 3.99 21.03 6.29
C GLU A 141 2.90 21.02 5.22
N ASP A 142 2.52 19.87 4.63
CA ASP A 142 1.56 19.84 3.52
C ASP A 142 0.33 20.65 3.89
N GLY A 143 0.26 21.86 3.29
CA GLY A 143 -0.45 23.04 3.78
C GLY A 143 -1.96 22.96 3.75
N ALA A 144 -2.49 21.75 3.82
CA ALA A 144 -3.89 21.38 3.79
C ALA A 144 -4.44 20.99 5.18
N ASN A 145 -3.80 21.39 6.28
CA ASN A 145 -4.43 21.18 7.59
C ASN A 145 -4.26 22.33 8.60
N PRO A 146 -4.95 23.46 8.36
CA PRO A 146 -5.08 24.54 9.32
C PRO A 146 -6.07 24.12 10.41
N SER A 147 -5.59 23.97 11.64
CA SER A 147 -6.39 23.77 12.87
C SER A 147 -7.16 22.43 12.99
N GLY A 148 -7.30 21.92 14.21
CA GLY A 148 -8.00 20.65 14.48
C GLY A 148 -7.42 19.86 15.66
N CYS A 149 -8.09 18.76 16.02
CA CYS A 149 -7.69 17.81 17.04
C CYS A 149 -6.67 16.80 16.48
N ARG A 150 -5.57 16.56 17.22
CA ARG A 150 -4.51 15.64 16.80
C ARG A 150 -4.11 14.71 17.92
N ALA A 151 -3.86 13.45 17.57
CA ALA A 151 -3.29 12.45 18.45
C ALA A 151 -2.25 11.60 17.72
N TYR A 152 -1.03 11.59 18.24
CA TYR A 152 0.10 10.83 17.68
C TYR A 152 0.68 9.88 18.71
N ARG A 153 1.04 8.67 18.27
CA ARG A 153 1.96 7.77 18.97
C ARG A 153 3.31 7.84 18.25
N ILE A 154 4.35 8.15 19.00
CA ILE A 154 5.71 8.30 18.49
C ILE A 154 6.58 7.24 19.14
N VAL A 155 7.32 6.49 18.34
CA VAL A 155 8.41 5.62 18.81
C VAL A 155 9.69 6.12 18.17
N ALA A 156 10.62 6.59 19.00
CA ALA A 156 11.88 7.17 18.54
C ALA A 156 13.06 6.62 19.35
N GLY A 157 14.17 6.38 18.66
CA GLY A 157 15.39 5.86 19.26
C GLY A 157 16.62 6.50 18.65
N CYS A 158 17.61 6.79 19.49
CA CYS A 158 18.95 7.15 19.04
C CYS A 158 19.99 6.42 19.87
N GLY A 159 21.13 6.16 19.26
CA GLY A 159 22.22 5.55 19.99
C GLY A 159 23.48 5.43 19.16
N ARG A 160 24.60 5.28 19.85
CA ARG A 160 25.90 5.15 19.21
C ARG A 160 26.61 3.90 19.69
N LYS A 161 26.79 2.93 18.78
CA LYS A 161 27.37 1.62 19.07
C LYS A 161 28.72 1.77 19.77
N GLY A 162 28.87 1.13 20.93
CA GLY A 162 30.13 1.13 21.70
C GLY A 162 30.46 2.44 22.44
N LYS A 163 29.58 3.45 22.43
CA LYS A 163 29.78 4.72 23.15
C LYS A 163 28.91 4.90 24.40
N GLY A 164 28.09 3.90 24.73
CA GLY A 164 27.28 3.89 25.96
C GLY A 164 26.23 5.01 26.03
N LYS A 165 25.77 5.51 24.89
CA LYS A 165 24.72 6.54 24.80
C LYS A 165 23.58 6.00 23.96
N TYR A 166 22.47 5.72 24.61
CA TYR A 166 21.25 5.25 23.96
C TYR A 166 20.04 5.87 24.62
N ALA A 167 19.05 6.24 23.82
CA ALA A 167 17.72 6.60 24.26
C ALA A 167 16.70 5.89 23.38
N LEU A 168 15.69 5.32 24.03
CA LEU A 168 14.49 4.82 23.37
C LEU A 168 13.30 5.48 24.05
N THR A 169 12.41 6.09 23.28
CA THR A 169 11.23 6.77 23.80
C THR A 169 10.03 6.39 22.98
N GLU A 170 8.99 5.96 23.69
CA GLU A 170 7.63 5.98 23.21
C GLU A 170 6.93 7.20 23.81
N ALA A 171 6.24 7.99 22.99
CA ALA A 171 5.49 9.14 23.45
C ALA A 171 4.10 9.18 22.81
N THR A 172 3.14 9.74 23.54
CA THR A 172 1.82 10.06 23.02
C THR A 172 1.63 11.56 23.08
N ALA A 173 1.47 12.20 21.92
CA ALA A 173 1.27 13.64 21.80
C ALA A 173 -0.17 13.92 21.38
N ILE A 174 -0.89 14.72 22.17
CA ILE A 174 -2.28 15.11 21.89
C ILE A 174 -2.45 16.62 22.01
N GLN A 175 -3.32 17.19 21.19
CA GLN A 175 -3.74 18.59 21.26
C GLN A 175 -5.11 18.76 20.61
N CYS A 176 -5.88 19.77 21.04
CA CYS A 176 -7.13 20.17 20.40
C CYS A 176 -7.02 21.63 19.97
N TYR A 177 -6.99 21.91 18.66
CA TYR A 177 -6.92 23.28 18.11
C TYR A 177 -5.75 24.14 18.64
N GLY A 178 -4.66 23.50 19.02
CA GLY A 178 -3.50 24.12 19.64
C GLY A 178 -3.59 24.27 21.15
N GLU A 179 -4.74 24.01 21.75
CA GLU A 179 -4.96 24.14 23.18
C GLU A 179 -4.65 22.84 23.94
N HIS A 180 -4.36 23.01 25.23
CA HIS A 180 -4.08 21.91 26.17
C HIS A 180 -3.12 20.84 25.63
N LYS A 181 -2.05 21.30 24.97
CA LYS A 181 -0.95 20.50 24.42
C LYS A 181 -0.37 19.57 25.48
N LYS A 182 -0.50 18.26 25.27
CA LYS A 182 0.08 17.25 26.17
C LYS A 182 0.99 16.31 25.40
N VAL A 183 2.11 15.97 26.03
CA VAL A 183 3.02 14.93 25.58
C VAL A 183 3.31 14.02 26.77
N TYR A 184 2.85 12.78 26.67
CA TYR A 184 3.13 11.73 27.65
C TYR A 184 4.31 10.90 27.18
N TYR A 185 5.16 10.48 28.13
CA TYR A 185 6.43 9.83 27.82
C TYR A 185 6.55 8.48 28.53
N ARG A 186 6.99 7.46 27.79
CA ARG A 186 7.59 6.22 28.30
C ARG A 186 9.01 6.13 27.74
N GLN A 187 10.01 6.40 28.59
CA GLN A 187 11.40 6.52 28.14
C GLN A 187 12.30 5.51 28.84
N SER A 188 13.24 4.95 28.09
CA SER A 188 14.38 4.21 28.60
C SER A 188 15.67 4.81 28.04
N TRP A 189 16.74 4.78 28.83
CA TRP A 189 18.02 5.32 28.43
C TRP A 189 19.16 4.53 29.06
N PHE A 190 20.31 4.55 28.38
CA PHE A 190 21.55 3.96 28.86
C PHE A 190 22.64 5.03 28.93
N GLY A 191 23.49 4.96 29.97
CA GLY A 191 24.50 5.97 30.28
C GLY A 191 23.96 7.07 31.19
N MET A 192 24.11 8.33 30.80
CA MET A 192 23.72 9.47 31.62
C MET A 192 22.21 9.74 31.57
N HIS A 193 21.65 10.28 32.65
CA HIS A 193 20.22 10.61 32.75
C HIS A 193 19.71 11.61 31.70
N PHE A 194 20.62 12.40 31.11
CA PHE A 194 20.32 13.34 30.03
C PHE A 194 20.22 12.69 28.65
N ASN A 195 20.58 11.41 28.51
CA ASN A 195 20.41 10.65 27.27
C ASN A 195 18.92 10.35 27.07
N ARG A 196 18.12 11.35 26.71
CA ARG A 196 16.67 11.21 26.50
C ARG A 196 16.25 11.99 25.27
N LEU A 197 15.08 11.65 24.74
CA LEU A 197 14.43 12.40 23.69
C LEU A 197 13.37 13.33 24.29
N LYS A 198 13.06 14.41 23.58
CA LYS A 198 12.02 15.37 23.96
C LYS A 198 11.17 15.69 22.75
N PHE A 199 9.88 15.88 23.00
CA PHE A 199 8.90 16.32 22.01
C PHE A 199 8.19 17.56 22.51
N ARG A 200 7.76 18.41 21.57
CA ARG A 200 6.91 19.55 21.85
C ARG A 200 6.00 19.84 20.67
N TRP A 201 4.85 20.41 20.96
CA TRP A 201 4.04 21.09 19.96
C TRP A 201 4.61 22.49 19.73
N HIS A 202 4.81 22.85 18.47
CA HIS A 202 5.31 24.15 18.04
C HIS A 202 4.31 24.78 17.07
N GLN A 203 4.07 26.08 17.21
CA GLN A 203 3.19 26.81 16.31
C GLN A 203 4.01 27.55 15.28
N GLU A 204 3.68 27.37 14.01
CA GLU A 204 4.23 28.16 12.92
C GLU A 204 3.06 28.71 12.09
N GLY A 205 2.84 30.03 12.21
CA GLY A 205 1.63 30.67 11.70
C GLY A 205 0.35 30.10 12.34
N LYS A 206 -0.53 29.54 11.50
CA LYS A 206 -1.78 28.88 11.93
C LYS A 206 -1.64 27.37 12.13
N ALA A 207 -0.49 26.79 11.78
CA ALA A 207 -0.26 25.35 11.83
C ALA A 207 0.42 24.93 13.14
N TRP A 208 0.01 23.80 13.69
CA TRP A 208 0.66 23.16 14.84
C TRP A 208 1.45 21.95 14.39
N ARG A 209 2.72 21.91 14.76
CA ARG A 209 3.66 20.85 14.38
C ARG A 209 4.21 20.16 15.59
N LEU A 210 4.46 18.85 15.46
CA LEU A 210 5.22 18.13 16.46
C LEU A 210 6.71 18.25 16.13
N GLN A 211 7.48 18.70 17.10
CA GLN A 211 8.93 18.74 17.04
C GLN A 211 9.55 17.69 17.94
N MET A 212 10.71 17.18 17.53
CA MET A 212 11.53 16.25 18.30
C MET A 212 12.96 16.79 18.44
N ARG A 213 13.60 16.45 19.56
CA ARG A 213 15.04 16.58 19.73
C ARG A 213 15.63 15.53 20.64
N SER A 214 16.94 15.38 20.56
CA SER A 214 17.74 14.79 21.64
C SER A 214 17.95 15.83 22.73
N ARG A 215 17.99 15.40 24.00
CA ARG A 215 18.22 16.31 25.14
C ARG A 215 19.69 16.74 25.26
N CYS A 216 20.61 15.96 24.72
CA CYS A 216 22.03 16.25 24.61
C CYS A 216 22.56 15.78 23.26
N ASN A 217 23.72 16.27 22.85
CA ASN A 217 24.37 15.86 21.61
C ASN A 217 24.98 14.43 21.74
N TYR A 218 24.62 13.54 20.82
CA TYR A 218 25.08 12.14 20.78
C TYR A 218 26.40 11.96 19.99
N GLY A 219 26.91 13.02 19.38
CA GLY A 219 28.13 13.07 18.59
C GLY A 219 27.86 13.26 17.10
N LYS A 220 28.94 13.45 16.33
CA LYS A 220 28.88 13.56 14.87
C LYS A 220 28.19 12.33 14.27
N GLU A 221 27.26 12.57 13.34
CA GLU A 221 26.48 11.56 12.59
C GLU A 221 25.49 10.72 13.40
N ALA A 222 25.30 11.01 14.69
CA ALA A 222 24.26 10.34 15.44
C ALA A 222 22.88 10.84 14.98
N VAL A 223 21.99 9.91 14.62
CA VAL A 223 20.62 10.21 14.21
C VAL A 223 19.61 9.67 15.22
N ILE A 224 18.47 10.34 15.29
CA ILE A 224 17.25 9.88 15.94
C ILE A 224 16.38 9.28 14.84
N ARG A 225 16.15 7.97 14.92
CA ARG A 225 15.20 7.26 14.06
C ARG A 225 13.83 7.30 14.72
N PHE A 226 12.80 7.68 13.99
CA PHE A 226 11.46 7.78 14.54
C PHE A 226 10.39 7.18 13.61
N ARG A 227 9.29 6.76 14.24
CA ARG A 227 8.06 6.31 13.61
C ARG A 227 6.90 7.01 14.32
N ILE A 228 5.99 7.59 13.55
CA ILE A 228 4.80 8.27 14.02
C ILE A 228 3.59 7.54 13.44
N THR A 229 2.70 7.15 14.34
CA THR A 229 1.37 6.65 14.03
C THR A 229 0.35 7.71 14.43
N GLU A 230 -0.53 8.07 13.53
CA GLU A 230 -1.70 8.90 13.82
C GLU A 230 -2.79 8.03 14.45
N LEU A 231 -3.21 8.42 15.64
CA LEU A 231 -4.23 7.74 16.44
C LEU A 231 -5.64 8.29 16.17
N TRP A 232 -5.75 9.45 15.54
CA TRP A 232 -7.00 10.16 15.29
C TRP A 232 -6.93 10.90 13.94
N GLN A 233 -7.81 10.53 13.01
CA GLN A 233 -7.80 11.02 11.62
C GLN A 233 -8.92 12.03 11.32
N ASP A 234 -9.96 12.10 12.17
CA ASP A 234 -11.06 13.08 12.05
C ASP A 234 -10.70 14.40 12.74
N TYR A 235 -9.94 15.26 12.07
CA TYR A 235 -9.39 16.46 12.70
C TYR A 235 -10.41 17.47 13.20
N TYR A 236 -11.62 17.47 12.65
CA TYR A 236 -12.66 18.46 12.94
C TYR A 236 -13.76 17.91 13.85
N MET A 237 -13.74 16.61 14.16
CA MET A 237 -14.78 15.94 14.95
C MET A 237 -16.15 16.13 14.27
N GLY A 238 -16.16 15.99 12.94
CA GLY A 238 -17.29 16.31 12.09
C GLY A 238 -17.09 15.85 10.65
N GLU A 239 -17.41 14.58 10.40
CA GLU A 239 -18.56 14.15 9.59
C GLU A 239 -19.45 13.23 10.44
#